data_AF-A0A803QF23-F1
#
_entry.id   AF-A0A803QF23-F1
#
_cell.length_a   1.000
_cell.length_b   1.000
_cell.length_c   1.000
_cell.angle_alpha   90.00
_cell.angle_beta   90.00
_cell.angle_gamma   90.00
#
_symmetry.space_group_name_H-M   'P 1'
#
loop_
_entity.id
_entity.type
_entity.pdbx_description
1 polymer ?
#
loop_
_entity_poly.entity_id
_entity_poly.type
_entity_poly.pdbx_seq_one_letter_code
_entity_poly.pdbx_strand_id
1 'polypeptide(L)'
;MRILRIVLEAYLAQLVLIVFMYVLPMLLLFLSKAEGVASVSHAERGAAGKSFYFTVLNVFIGVTIGGTLFNTFKEIQQEPNSIVEILASSIPQNPAFFISYVALK
;
A
#
# COMPACT_ATOMS: atom_id res chain seq x y z
N MET A 1 27.03 14.79 9.00
CA MET A 1 26.57 13.49 9.58
C MET A 1 25.04 13.29 9.59
N ARG A 2 24.21 14.33 9.77
CA ARG A 2 22.72 14.19 9.83
C ARG A 2 22.08 13.64 8.54
N ILE A 3 22.56 14.07 7.37
CA ILE A 3 22.05 13.61 6.06
C ILE A 3 22.33 12.12 5.86
N LEU A 4 23.55 11.67 6.20
CA LEU A 4 23.92 10.24 6.17
C LEU A 4 22.97 9.38 7.01
N ARG A 5 22.60 9.84 8.22
CA ARG A 5 21.68 9.10 9.10
C ARG A 5 20.27 9.00 8.52
N ILE A 6 19.75 10.10 7.97
CA ILE A 6 18.41 10.14 7.34
C ILE A 6 18.36 9.23 6.11
N VAL A 7 19.39 9.28 5.27
CA VAL A 7 19.49 8.39 4.09
C VAL A 7 19.55 6.93 4.53
N LEU A 8 20.36 6.62 5.55
CA LEU A 8 20.48 5.25 6.03
C LEU A 8 19.18 4.74 6.66
N GLU A 9 18.49 5.56 7.47
CA GLU A 9 17.18 5.24 8.05
C GLU A 9 16.11 5.05 6.96
N ALA A 10 16.07 5.91 5.94
CA ALA A 10 15.12 5.80 4.84
C ALA A 10 15.35 4.54 3.99
N TYR A 11 16.59 4.25 3.63
CA TYR A 11 16.94 3.04 2.87
C TYR A 11 16.68 1.77 3.69
N LEU A 12 16.98 1.78 4.99
CA LEU A 12 16.72 0.63 5.86
C LEU A 12 15.22 0.36 6.00
N ALA A 13 14.41 1.40 6.20
CA ALA A 13 12.95 1.27 6.23
C ALA A 13 12.40 0.70 4.91
N GLN A 14 12.93 1.15 3.77
CA GLN A 14 12.51 0.68 2.46
C GLN A 14 12.92 -0.78 2.20
N LEU A 15 14.11 -1.20 2.63
CA LEU A 15 14.54 -2.60 2.57
C LEU A 15 13.65 -3.50 3.43
N VAL A 16 13.34 -3.08 4.66
CA VAL A 16 12.43 -3.83 5.55
C VAL A 16 11.06 -4.00 4.90
N LEU A 17 10.52 -2.95 4.28
CA LEU A 17 9.24 -3.01 3.58
C LEU A 17 9.26 -4.02 2.41
N ILE A 18 10.32 -4.00 1.58
CA ILE A 18 10.47 -4.94 0.45
C ILE A 18 10.55 -6.39 0.94
N VAL A 19 11.37 -6.65 1.97
CA VAL A 19 11.49 -8.00 2.56
C VAL A 19 10.14 -8.45 3.13
N PHE A 20 9.44 -7.56 3.83
CA PHE A 20 8.11 -7.85 4.35
C PHE A 20 7.11 -8.17 3.23
N MET A 21 7.13 -7.42 2.12
CA MET A 21 6.28 -7.68 0.96
C MET A 21 6.60 -9.00 0.26
N TYR A 22 7.84 -9.48 0.33
CA TYR A 22 8.22 -10.79 -0.21
C TYR A 22 7.74 -11.94 0.69
N VAL A 23 7.78 -11.76 2.02
CA VAL A 23 7.35 -12.77 2.99
C VAL A 23 5.82 -12.83 3.13
N LEU A 24 5.13 -11.70 2.92
CA LEU A 24 3.68 -11.57 3.11
C LEU A 24 2.85 -12.63 2.35
N PRO A 25 3.06 -12.91 1.05
CA PRO A 25 2.26 -13.90 0.32
C PRO A 25 2.42 -15.30 0.93
N MET A 26 3.64 -15.65 1.37
CA MET A 26 3.92 -16.93 2.01
C MET A 26 3.21 -17.03 3.36
N LEU A 27 3.21 -15.95 4.15
CA LEU A 27 2.49 -15.88 5.41
C LEU A 27 0.98 -15.97 5.23
N LEU A 28 0.42 -15.28 4.24
CA LEU A 28 -1.02 -15.31 3.94
C LEU A 28 -1.47 -16.67 3.39
N LEU A 29 -0.61 -17.34 2.62
CA LEU A 29 -0.87 -18.70 2.15
C LEU A 29 -0.82 -19.71 3.30
N PHE A 30 0.12 -19.55 4.23
CA PHE A 30 0.14 -20.34 5.47
C PHE A 30 -1.14 -20.13 6.27
N LEU A 31 -1.58 -18.88 6.44
CA LEU A 31 -2.81 -18.54 7.15
C LEU A 31 -4.04 -19.16 6.48
N SER A 32 -4.15 -19.06 5.15
CA SER A 32 -5.28 -19.65 4.41
C SER A 32 -5.27 -21.18 4.39
N LYS A 33 -4.11 -21.83 4.56
CA LYS A 33 -4.08 -23.28 4.82
C LYS A 33 -4.54 -23.61 6.24
N ALA A 34 -4.17 -22.79 7.23
CA ALA A 34 -4.59 -22.95 8.61
C ALA A 34 -6.09 -22.68 8.82
N GLU A 35 -6.73 -21.88 7.96
CA GLU A 35 -8.18 -21.64 7.94
C GLU A 35 -9.02 -22.92 7.64
N GLY A 36 -8.39 -24.05 7.33
CA GLY A 36 -9.08 -25.35 7.17
C GLY A 36 -9.78 -25.51 5.82
N VAL A 37 -9.33 -24.79 4.79
CA VAL A 37 -9.94 -24.80 3.47
C VAL A 37 -9.76 -26.17 2.81
N ALA A 38 -10.86 -26.79 2.36
CA ALA A 38 -10.90 -28.17 1.87
C ALA A 38 -10.03 -28.44 0.62
N SER A 39 -9.59 -27.41 -0.12
CA SER A 39 -8.74 -27.58 -1.30
C SER A 39 -7.63 -26.55 -1.35
N VAL A 40 -6.47 -26.98 -1.86
CA VAL A 40 -5.29 -26.12 -2.07
C VAL A 40 -5.61 -24.96 -3.01
N SER A 41 -6.39 -25.20 -4.07
CA SER A 41 -6.81 -24.14 -5.00
C SER A 41 -7.64 -23.06 -4.34
N HIS A 42 -8.52 -23.41 -3.40
CA HIS A 42 -9.28 -22.41 -2.64
C HIS A 42 -8.39 -21.65 -1.64
N ALA A 43 -7.42 -22.32 -1.01
CA ALA A 43 -6.45 -21.66 -0.13
C ALA A 43 -5.55 -20.68 -0.90
N GLU A 44 -5.08 -21.05 -2.11
CA GLU A 44 -4.30 -20.16 -3.00
C GLU A 44 -5.12 -18.96 -3.46
N ARG A 45 -6.38 -19.17 -3.86
CA ARG A 45 -7.29 -18.07 -4.22
C ARG A 45 -7.55 -17.13 -3.04
N GLY A 46 -7.76 -17.68 -1.83
CA GLY A 46 -7.93 -16.90 -0.62
C GLY A 46 -6.68 -16.08 -0.27
N ALA A 47 -5.50 -16.70 -0.33
CA ALA A 47 -4.23 -16.04 -0.09
C ALA A 47 -3.90 -14.95 -1.13
N ALA A 48 -4.21 -15.19 -2.40
CA ALA A 48 -4.07 -14.21 -3.48
C ALA A 48 -5.04 -13.03 -3.31
N GLY A 49 -6.28 -13.29 -2.88
CA GLY A 49 -7.23 -12.24 -2.54
C GLY A 49 -6.74 -11.37 -1.38
N LYS A 50 -6.30 -11.99 -0.28
CA LYS A 50 -5.67 -11.27 0.86
C LYS A 50 -4.42 -10.49 0.41
N SER A 51 -3.60 -11.12 -0.44
CA SER A 51 -2.53 -10.58 -1.30
C SER A 51 -2.83 -9.21 -1.86
N PHE A 52 -3.89 -9.22 -2.66
CA PHE A 52 -4.38 -8.10 -3.44
C PHE A 52 -4.90 -6.98 -2.55
N TYR A 53 -5.78 -7.28 -1.59
CA TYR A 53 -6.31 -6.27 -0.67
C TYR A 53 -5.20 -5.58 0.13
N PHE A 54 -4.20 -6.34 0.61
CA PHE A 54 -3.06 -5.76 1.31
C PHE A 54 -2.29 -4.77 0.43
N THR A 55 -2.01 -5.16 -0.82
CA THR A 55 -1.25 -4.33 -1.77
C THR A 55 -2.03 -3.07 -2.14
N VAL A 56 -3.35 -3.17 -2.38
CA VAL A 56 -4.19 -2.01 -2.68
C VAL A 56 -4.22 -1.04 -1.50
N LEU A 57 -4.41 -1.51 -0.27
CA LEU A 57 -4.49 -0.63 0.89
C LEU A 57 -3.13 -0.01 1.26
N ASN A 58 -2.04 -0.77 1.21
CA ASN A 58 -0.73 -0.27 1.65
C ASN A 58 0.05 0.45 0.55
N VAL A 59 0.06 -0.08 -0.68
CA VAL A 59 0.88 0.48 -1.76
C VAL A 59 0.07 1.44 -2.59
N PHE A 60 -1.13 1.06 -3.02
CA PHE A 60 -1.94 1.95 -3.87
C PHE A 60 -2.49 3.13 -3.07
N ILE A 61 -3.24 2.92 -2.00
CA ILE A 61 -3.75 4.01 -1.16
C ILE A 61 -2.61 4.71 -0.41
N GLY A 62 -1.63 3.97 0.10
CA GLY A 62 -0.48 4.57 0.78
C GLY A 62 0.36 5.48 -0.13
N VAL A 63 0.52 5.17 -1.42
CA VAL A 63 1.26 6.05 -2.35
C VAL A 63 0.36 7.13 -2.96
N THR A 64 -0.88 6.80 -3.34
CA THR A 64 -1.84 7.78 -3.89
C THR A 64 -2.19 8.84 -2.86
N ILE A 65 -2.26 8.43 -1.59
CA ILE A 65 -2.85 9.26 -0.56
C ILE A 65 -2.04 9.34 0.75
N GLY A 66 -0.93 8.63 0.94
CA GLY A 66 -0.16 8.72 2.21
C GLY A 66 0.44 10.10 2.53
N GLY A 67 0.71 10.94 1.52
CA GLY A 67 1.13 12.33 1.73
C GLY A 67 -0.03 13.32 1.89
N THR A 68 -1.17 13.02 1.27
CA THR A 68 -2.33 13.91 1.16
C THR A 68 -3.44 13.55 2.13
N LEU A 69 -3.79 12.27 2.33
CA LEU A 69 -4.86 11.80 3.24
C LEU A 69 -4.76 12.44 4.60
N PHE A 70 -3.58 12.52 5.21
CA PHE A 70 -3.50 13.09 6.56
C PHE A 70 -3.89 14.57 6.61
N ASN A 71 -3.59 15.32 5.54
CA ASN A 71 -3.96 16.72 5.40
C ASN A 71 -5.42 16.84 4.91
N THR A 72 -5.80 16.07 3.90
CA THR A 72 -7.16 15.91 3.37
C THR A 72 -8.14 15.50 4.47
N PHE A 73 -7.78 14.61 5.38
CA PHE A 73 -8.65 14.17 6.48
C PHE A 73 -8.87 15.28 7.50
N LYS A 74 -7.86 16.12 7.75
CA LYS A 74 -8.03 17.36 8.54
C LYS A 74 -8.91 18.38 7.83
N GLU A 75 -8.75 18.56 6.52
CA GLU A 75 -9.57 19.48 5.72
C GLU A 75 -11.02 18.99 5.63
N ILE A 76 -11.26 17.70 5.41
CA ILE A 76 -12.59 17.08 5.39
C ILE A 76 -13.29 17.25 6.74
N GLN A 77 -12.55 17.19 7.85
CA GLN A 77 -13.10 17.39 9.18
C GLN A 77 -13.51 18.85 9.42
N GLN A 78 -12.88 19.82 8.73
CA GLN A 78 -13.23 21.24 8.78
C GLN A 78 -14.33 21.60 7.79
N GLU A 79 -14.35 20.99 6.59
CA GLU A 79 -15.30 21.24 5.52
C GLU A 79 -15.78 19.93 4.85
N PRO A 80 -16.79 19.25 5.44
CA PRO A 80 -17.28 17.97 4.92
C PRO A 80 -17.99 18.07 3.55
N ASN A 81 -18.43 19.26 3.13
CA ASN A 81 -19.01 19.46 1.80
C ASN A 81 -17.98 19.43 0.66
N SER A 82 -16.69 19.62 0.98
CA SER A 82 -15.60 19.71 -0.01
C SER A 82 -14.90 18.37 -0.26
N ILE A 83 -15.38 17.26 0.35
CA ILE A 83 -14.80 15.91 0.24
C ILE A 83 -14.50 15.52 -1.21
N VAL A 84 -15.48 15.73 -2.11
CA VAL A 84 -15.37 15.29 -3.51
C VAL A 84 -14.28 16.08 -4.23
N GLU A 85 -14.16 17.38 -3.96
CA GLU A 85 -13.18 18.27 -4.58
C GLU A 85 -11.75 18.01 -4.05
N ILE A 86 -11.62 17.76 -2.75
CA ILE A 86 -10.33 17.41 -2.14
C ILE A 86 -9.86 16.03 -2.63
N LEU A 87 -10.75 15.03 -2.71
CA LEU A 87 -10.39 13.73 -3.28
C LEU A 87 -10.04 13.82 -4.76
N ALA A 88 -10.80 14.61 -5.53
CA ALA A 88 -10.55 14.82 -6.96
C ALA A 88 -9.20 15.51 -7.24
N SER A 89 -8.72 16.39 -6.36
CA SER A 89 -7.41 17.05 -6.49
C SER A 89 -6.25 16.24 -5.90
N SER A 90 -6.53 15.29 -5.01
CA SER A 90 -5.52 14.45 -4.35
C SER A 90 -5.15 13.20 -5.15
N ILE A 91 -6.11 12.61 -5.87
CA ILE A 91 -5.88 11.41 -6.70
C ILE A 91 -4.91 11.65 -7.89
N PRO A 92 -4.94 12.80 -8.61
CA PRO A 92 -4.10 13.01 -9.79
C PRO A 92 -2.67 13.50 -9.50
N GLN A 93 -2.15 13.42 -8.27
CA GLN A 93 -0.90 14.13 -7.95
C GLN A 93 0.36 13.61 -8.66
N ASN A 94 0.39 12.36 -9.16
CA ASN A 94 1.51 11.88 -9.97
C ASN A 94 1.13 10.73 -10.93
N PRO A 95 0.55 11.02 -12.10
CA PRO A 95 0.27 10.02 -13.13
C PRO A 95 1.56 9.35 -13.64
N ALA A 96 2.66 10.10 -13.67
CA ALA A 96 3.96 9.60 -14.10
C ALA A 96 4.52 8.51 -13.16
N PHE A 97 4.19 8.56 -11.87
CA PHE A 97 4.52 7.50 -10.91
C PHE A 97 3.87 6.17 -11.31
N PHE A 98 2.57 6.16 -11.57
CA PHE A 98 1.86 4.93 -11.94
C PHE A 98 2.31 4.39 -13.30
N ILE A 99 2.55 5.28 -14.28
CA ILE A 99 3.12 4.90 -15.58
C ILE A 99 4.49 4.23 -15.39
N SER A 100 5.37 4.83 -14.59
CA SER A 100 6.71 4.28 -14.31
C SER A 100 6.65 2.96 -13.53
N TYR A 101 5.72 2.86 -12.58
CA TYR A 101 5.51 1.65 -11.77
C TYR A 101 5.03 0.47 -12.62
N VAL A 102 4.10 0.69 -13.56
CA VAL A 102 3.64 -0.35 -14.48
C VAL A 102 4.72 -0.71 -15.50
N ALA A 103 5.49 0.27 -16.00
CA ALA A 103 6.55 0.01 -16.98
C ALA A 103 7.76 -0.77 -16.42
N LEU A 104 8.04 -0.62 -15.12
CA LEU A 104 9.18 -1.26 -14.46
C LEU A 104 8.86 -2.63 -13.86
N LYS A 105 7.58 -2.91 -13.59
CA LYS A 105 7.12 -4.15 -12.98
C LYS A 105 6.98 -5.27 -14.01
#